data_AF-A0A930Q8E5-F1
#
_entry.id   AF-A0A930Q8E5-F1
#
_cell.length_a   1.000
_cell.length_b   1.000
_cell.length_c   1.000
_cell.angle_alpha   90.00
_cell.angle_beta   90.00
_cell.angle_gamma   90.00
#
_symmetry.space_group_name_H-M   'P 1'
#
loop_
_entity.id
_entity.type
_entity.pdbx_description
1 polymer ?
#
loop_
_entity_poly.entity_id
_entity_poly.type
_entity_poly.pdbx_seq_one_letter_code
_entity_poly.pdbx_strand_id
1 'polypeptide(L)'
;MKAGFISLGCAKNLVDTEVMLGIMREHGIDITNDPSEADILIVNTCAFIQSAKEESITTVLGMADYKETGRCRSLIVAGCLGQRYGQQLLDEIPEADAIIGTGAW
;
A
#
# COMPACT_ATOMS: atom_id res chain seq x y z
N MET A 1 9.15 -13.79 6.04
CA MET A 1 8.36 -12.56 6.14
C MET A 1 7.56 -12.45 4.86
N LYS A 2 6.26 -12.15 4.93
CA LYS A 2 5.37 -12.06 3.76
C LYS A 2 4.91 -10.62 3.53
N ALA A 3 4.86 -10.20 2.28
CA ALA A 3 4.29 -8.93 1.85
C ALA A 3 3.03 -9.14 1.00
N GLY A 4 2.01 -8.32 1.24
CA GLY A 4 0.79 -8.25 0.44
C GLY A 4 0.66 -6.90 -0.24
N PHE A 5 0.08 -6.90 -1.44
CA PHE A 5 -0.03 -5.72 -2.29
C PHE A 5 -1.46 -5.52 -2.78
N ILE A 6 -1.92 -4.27 -2.72
CA ILE A 6 -3.16 -3.84 -3.33
C ILE A 6 -2.81 -2.70 -4.29
N SER A 7 -3.15 -2.85 -5.56
CA SER A 7 -2.90 -1.83 -6.59
C SER A 7 -4.22 -1.20 -7.04
N LEU A 8 -4.38 0.10 -6.78
CA LEU A 8 -5.59 0.87 -7.08
C LEU A 8 -5.27 2.00 -8.06
N GLY A 9 -6.17 2.18 -9.03
CA GLY A 9 -6.11 3.27 -9.99
C GLY A 9 -5.83 2.83 -11.43
N CYS A 10 -4.65 3.16 -11.95
CA CYS A 10 -4.36 3.05 -13.38
C CYS A 10 -3.27 2.04 -13.72
N ALA A 11 -3.04 1.80 -15.01
CA ALA A 11 -2.01 0.88 -15.50
C ALA A 11 -0.61 1.19 -14.95
N LYS A 12 -0.31 2.46 -14.66
CA LYS A 12 0.96 2.84 -14.02
C LYS A 12 1.10 2.23 -12.62
N ASN A 13 0.03 2.24 -11.82
CA ASN A 13 0.06 1.65 -10.48
C ASN A 13 0.32 0.14 -10.55
N LEU A 14 -0.21 -0.54 -11.57
CA LEU A 14 0.08 -1.96 -11.78
C LEU A 14 1.57 -2.19 -12.08
N VAL A 15 2.15 -1.44 -13.03
CA VAL A 15 3.58 -1.52 -13.35
C VAL A 15 4.45 -1.21 -12.15
N ASP A 16 4.14 -0.15 -11.40
CA ASP A 16 4.86 0.21 -10.17
C ASP A 16 4.79 -0.93 -9.13
N THR A 17 3.64 -1.61 -9.04
CA THR A 17 3.45 -2.76 -8.14
C THR A 17 4.28 -3.96 -8.57
N GLU A 18 4.38 -4.25 -9.86
CA GLU A 18 5.25 -5.31 -10.39
C GLU A 18 6.73 -5.05 -10.06
N VAL A 19 7.17 -3.79 -10.13
CA VAL A 19 8.53 -3.40 -9.72
C VAL A 19 8.74 -3.63 -8.23
N MET A 20 7.81 -3.17 -7.38
CA MET A 20 7.90 -3.39 -5.93
C MET A 20 7.90 -4.89 -5.58
N LEU A 21 7.08 -5.70 -6.25
CA LEU A 21 7.07 -7.16 -6.09
C LEU A 21 8.42 -7.79 -6.44
N GLY A 22 9.07 -7.31 -7.50
CA GLY A 22 10.42 -7.71 -7.87
C GLY A 22 11.44 -7.42 -6.76
N ILE A 23 11.45 -6.19 -6.25
CA ILE A 23 12.36 -5.75 -5.18
C ILE A 23 12.17 -6.59 -3.91
N MET A 24 10.92 -6.86 -3.51
CA MET A 24 10.63 -7.70 -2.35
C MET A 24 11.21 -9.11 -2.50
N ARG A 25 11.04 -9.72 -3.67
CA ARG A 25 11.59 -11.05 -3.96
C ARG A 25 13.11 -11.07 -3.97
N GLU A 26 13.76 -10.05 -4.51
CA GLU A 26 15.23 -9.92 -4.48
C GLU A 26 15.78 -9.85 -3.06
N HIS A 27 15.00 -9.32 -2.12
CA HIS A 27 15.34 -9.26 -0.69
C HIS A 27 14.84 -10.48 0.12
N GLY A 28 14.35 -11.54 -0.55
CA GLY A 28 13.89 -12.76 0.10
C GLY A 28 12.58 -12.62 0.88
N ILE A 29 11.75 -11.63 0.52
CA ILE A 29 10.42 -11.45 1.09
C ILE A 29 9.41 -12.19 0.21
N ASP A 30 8.64 -13.09 0.84
CA ASP A 30 7.62 -13.87 0.15
C ASP A 30 6.39 -13.00 -0.16
N ILE A 31 5.71 -13.28 -1.25
CA ILE A 31 4.49 -12.55 -1.64
C ILE A 31 3.26 -13.38 -1.29
N THR A 32 2.27 -12.75 -0.67
CA THR A 32 0.97 -13.36 -0.37
C THR A 32 -0.17 -12.52 -0.96
N ASN A 33 -1.20 -13.21 -1.45
CA ASN A 33 -2.47 -12.59 -1.85
C ASN A 33 -3.50 -12.59 -0.71
N ASP A 34 -3.18 -13.25 0.41
CA ASP A 34 -4.00 -13.25 1.62
C ASP A 34 -3.48 -12.16 2.58
N PRO A 35 -4.25 -11.08 2.81
CA PRO A 35 -3.84 -10.00 3.71
C PRO A 35 -3.68 -10.44 5.16
N SER A 36 -4.41 -11.47 5.61
CA SER A 36 -4.31 -11.97 6.99
C SER A 36 -2.95 -12.60 7.30
N GLU A 37 -2.28 -13.10 6.25
CA GLU A 37 -0.97 -13.74 6.32
C GLU A 37 0.20 -12.77 6.09
N ALA A 38 -0.08 -11.54 5.66
CA ALA A 38 0.95 -10.55 5.33
C ALA A 38 1.55 -9.92 6.59
N ASP A 39 2.87 -9.91 6.71
CA ASP A 39 3.59 -9.16 7.74
C ASP A 39 3.69 -7.67 7.34
N ILE A 40 3.70 -7.37 6.04
CA ILE A 40 3.71 -6.01 5.47
C ILE A 40 2.58 -5.90 4.43
N LEU A 41 1.73 -4.87 4.55
CA LEU A 41 0.70 -4.55 3.57
C LEU A 41 1.03 -3.24 2.87
N ILE A 42 1.01 -3.23 1.54
CA ILE A 42 1.27 -2.04 0.72
C ILE A 42 0.05 -1.77 -0.15
N VAL A 43 -0.54 -0.57 0.01
CA VAL A 43 -1.64 -0.09 -0.82
C VAL A 43 -1.09 0.96 -1.78
N ASN A 44 -0.94 0.62 -3.06
CA ASN A 44 -0.49 1.51 -4.12
C ASN A 44 -1.69 2.24 -4.73
N THR A 45 -1.70 3.56 -4.60
CA THR A 45 -2.88 4.41 -4.77
C THR A 45 -2.74 5.41 -5.91
N CYS A 46 -3.87 5.88 -6.43
CA CYS A 46 -3.93 6.90 -7.48
C CYS A 46 -4.53 8.22 -6.95
N ALA A 47 -3.92 9.35 -7.33
CA ALA A 47 -4.40 10.70 -6.97
C ALA A 47 -5.14 11.41 -8.11
N PHE A 48 -5.33 10.77 -9.26
CA PHE A 48 -5.87 11.40 -10.46
C PHE A 48 -7.32 11.00 -10.75
N ILE A 49 -7.72 9.79 -10.33
CA ILE A 49 -9.07 9.28 -10.51
C ILE A 49 -9.82 9.48 -9.19
N GLN A 50 -10.89 10.28 -9.20
CA GLN A 50 -11.66 10.62 -7.99
C GLN A 50 -12.16 9.37 -7.26
N SER A 51 -12.80 8.44 -7.98
CA SER A 51 -13.31 7.20 -7.40
C SER A 51 -12.20 6.35 -6.79
N ALA A 52 -11.02 6.32 -7.43
CA ALA A 52 -9.86 5.60 -6.91
C ALA A 52 -9.29 6.23 -5.63
N LYS A 53 -9.49 7.54 -5.38
CA LYS A 53 -9.07 8.17 -4.13
C LYS A 53 -9.91 7.67 -2.96
N GLU A 54 -11.23 7.73 -3.09
CA GLU A 54 -12.17 7.29 -2.06
C GLU A 54 -11.95 5.80 -1.77
N GLU A 55 -11.86 4.98 -2.82
CA GLU A 55 -11.53 3.55 -2.72
C GLU A 55 -10.17 3.33 -2.03
N SER A 56 -9.16 4.15 -2.33
CA SER A 56 -7.85 4.05 -1.69
C SER A 56 -7.93 4.25 -0.17
N ILE A 57 -8.63 5.29 0.28
CA ILE A 57 -8.79 5.55 1.72
C ILE A 57 -9.54 4.41 2.41
N THR A 58 -10.67 3.98 1.85
CA THR A 58 -11.44 2.85 2.38
C THR A 58 -10.61 1.58 2.44
N THR A 59 -9.81 1.32 1.40
CA THR A 59 -8.97 0.11 1.35
C THR A 59 -7.84 0.17 2.36
N VAL A 60 -7.18 1.32 2.54
CA VAL A 60 -6.13 1.48 3.55
C VAL A 60 -6.70 1.21 4.95
N LEU A 61 -7.85 1.79 5.29
CA LEU A 61 -8.51 1.55 6.58
C LEU A 61 -8.92 0.08 6.75
N GLY A 62 -9.49 -0.56 5.72
CA GLY A 62 -9.81 -1.99 5.78
C GLY A 62 -8.57 -2.88 5.87
N MET A 63 -7.42 -2.45 5.36
CA MET A 63 -6.15 -3.16 5.54
C MET A 63 -5.57 -2.96 6.95
N ALA A 64 -5.89 -1.85 7.62
CA ALA A 64 -5.47 -1.59 8.99
C ALA A 64 -6.08 -2.60 9.98
N ASP A 65 -7.28 -3.12 9.71
CA ASP A 65 -7.92 -4.16 10.54
C ASP A 65 -7.04 -5.41 10.72
N TYR A 66 -6.18 -5.72 9.72
CA TYR A 66 -5.26 -6.85 9.80
C TYR A 66 -4.06 -6.63 10.74
N LYS A 67 -3.88 -5.41 11.26
CA LYS A 67 -2.95 -5.15 12.37
C LYS A 67 -3.45 -5.77 13.68
N GLU A 68 -4.76 -5.87 13.85
CA GLU A 68 -5.38 -6.47 15.05
C GLU A 68 -5.78 -7.93 14.82
N THR A 69 -6.34 -8.22 13.64
CA THR A 69 -6.96 -9.52 13.34
C THR A 69 -6.04 -10.48 12.58
N GLY A 70 -4.98 -9.95 11.94
CA GLY A 70 -4.07 -10.71 11.08
C GLY A 70 -2.63 -10.64 11.58
N ARG A 71 -1.70 -10.74 10.64
CA ARG A 71 -0.26 -10.70 10.88
C ARG A 71 0.39 -9.36 10.54
N CYS A 72 -0.39 -8.37 10.10
CA CYS A 72 0.14 -7.11 9.59
C CYS A 72 0.87 -6.35 10.71
N ARG A 73 2.15 -6.07 10.48
CA ARG A 73 2.99 -5.26 11.39
C ARG A 73 3.30 -3.89 10.82
N SER A 74 3.18 -3.74 9.50
CA SER A 74 3.43 -2.50 8.80
C SER A 74 2.44 -2.32 7.64
N LEU A 75 1.76 -1.18 7.62
CA LEU A 75 0.87 -0.73 6.56
C LEU A 75 1.49 0.48 5.87
N ILE A 76 1.71 0.37 4.56
CA ILE A 76 2.38 1.38 3.75
C ILE A 76 1.42 1.90 2.69
N VAL A 77 1.26 3.22 2.61
CA VAL A 77 0.54 3.87 1.52
C VAL A 77 1.53 4.31 0.46
N ALA A 78 1.35 3.82 -0.76
CA ALA A 78 2.27 4.05 -1.88
C ALA A 78 1.60 4.79 -3.04
N GLY A 79 2.41 5.35 -3.93
CA GLY A 79 1.99 5.84 -5.23
C GLY A 79 1.57 7.31 -5.25
N CYS A 80 0.71 7.66 -6.19
CA CYS A 80 0.42 9.06 -6.53
C CYS A 80 -0.27 9.83 -5.40
N LEU A 81 -1.07 9.16 -4.55
CA LEU A 81 -1.71 9.80 -3.40
C LEU A 81 -0.65 10.17 -2.35
N GLY A 82 0.25 9.25 -2.02
CA GLY A 82 1.38 9.49 -1.13
C GLY A 82 2.29 10.62 -1.64
N GLN A 83 2.56 10.66 -2.95
CA GLN A 83 3.35 11.73 -3.57
C GLN A 83 2.72 13.12 -3.43
N ARG A 84 1.39 13.22 -3.53
CA ARG A 84 0.68 14.50 -3.62
C ARG A 84 0.15 14.99 -2.26
N TYR A 85 -0.24 14.07 -1.39
CA TYR A 85 -0.94 14.35 -0.14
C TYR A 85 -0.23 13.74 1.07
N GLY A 86 1.07 13.43 0.98
CA GLY A 86 1.79 12.68 2.01
C GLY A 86 1.60 13.20 3.44
N GLN A 87 1.78 14.50 3.68
CA GLN A 87 1.57 15.04 5.04
C GLN A 87 0.12 14.89 5.50
N GLN A 88 -0.84 15.23 4.64
CA GLN A 88 -2.26 15.11 4.96
C GLN A 88 -2.65 13.65 5.27
N LEU A 89 -2.14 12.69 4.50
CA LEU A 89 -2.39 11.28 4.74
C LEU A 89 -1.77 10.80 6.06
N LEU A 90 -0.61 11.32 6.47
CA LEU A 90 -0.04 11.01 7.79
C LEU A 90 -0.91 11.57 8.92
N ASP A 91 -1.49 12.75 8.71
CA ASP A 91 -2.34 13.40 9.71
C ASP A 91 -3.73 12.73 9.80
N GLU A 92 -4.28 12.27 8.68
CA GLU A 92 -5.64 11.71 8.57
C GLU A 92 -5.70 10.18 8.69
N ILE A 93 -4.61 9.46 8.43
CA ILE A 93 -4.52 7.99 8.49
C ILE A 93 -3.39 7.57 9.45
N PRO A 94 -3.60 7.66 10.76
CA PRO A 94 -2.60 7.27 11.76
C PRO A 94 -2.25 5.78 11.72
N GLU A 95 -3.08 4.95 11.06
CA GLU A 95 -2.83 3.53 10.88
C GLU A 95 -1.75 3.23 9.83
N ALA A 96 -1.39 4.20 8.97
CA ALA A 96 -0.29 4.04 8.03
C ALA A 96 1.06 4.29 8.71
N ASP A 97 1.97 3.32 8.66
CA ASP A 97 3.30 3.46 9.29
C ASP A 97 4.30 4.20 8.39
N ALA A 98 4.05 4.20 7.08
CA ALA A 98 4.86 4.90 6.11
C ALA A 98 4.06 5.33 4.89
N ILE A 99 4.52 6.41 4.27
CA ILE A 99 3.98 6.91 3.01
C ILE A 99 5.12 7.07 2.01
N ILE A 100 4.98 6.42 0.87
CA ILE A 100 5.96 6.46 -0.21
C ILE A 100 5.36 7.06 -1.47
N GLY A 101 6.10 7.99 -2.06
CA GLY A 101 5.73 8.62 -3.33
C GLY A 101 5.96 7.68 -4.52
N THR A 102 5.50 8.12 -5.68
CA THR A 102 5.71 7.39 -6.94
C THR A 102 7.20 7.31 -7.28
N GLY A 103 7.74 6.10 -7.42
CA GLY A 103 9.15 5.86 -7.77
C GLY A 103 10.10 5.81 -6.58
N ALA A 104 9.59 5.93 -5.35
CA ALA A 104 10.39 6.00 -4.13
C ALA A 104 10.34 4.68 -3.33
N TRP A 105 10.52 3.55 -4.01
CA TRP A 105 10.50 2.20 -3.45
C TRP A 105 11.85 1.50 -3.57
#